data_AF-A0A5C9B7Y3-F1
#
_entry.id   AF-A0A5C9B7Y3-F1
#
_cell.length_a   1.000
_cell.length_b   1.000
_cell.length_c   1.000
_cell.angle_alpha   90.00
_cell.angle_beta   90.00
_cell.angle_gamma   90.00
#
_symmetry.space_group_name_H-M   'P 1'
#
loop_
_entity.id
_entity.type
_entity.pdbx_description
1 polymer ?
#
loop_
_entity_poly.entity_id
_entity_poly.type
_entity_poly.pdbx_seq_one_letter_code
_entity_poly.pdbx_strand_id
1 'polypeptide(L)'
;MLKSVGMLVLFQAVAIGILFVSAPMPAHAEDTTSVTSVVAAAVKDNKLTINADNTTFGDTAPGIPKKLTVEYRIGDEKLKREVNEGGRIEIMVPAGQKLVITKAVYGPADGSKPSQFDASVAPVEVLETLPGFKIEHVLKANGKTASWICLTKDPKGRLLLGGQRGQAIVRVTLDGGKVVKEETLQIPVTETMGMLFVENVLYLNGAGKDGKYCLFRCKDTKGDDSYDDVESLREWRGGAGEHGAHGIVLGPDKKLYIVCGNFVDVPNDLVPTSPHRVYGDDLALKRAEDGNGFGAGRQPPGGFVARVDLDGKNAELFSAGQRNAYDIGFNADGELFGFDSDMEWDWGAPWYRPVHVF
;
A
#
# COMPACT_ATOMS: atom_id res chain seq x y z
N MET A 1 -66.14 3.06 -22.68
CA MET A 1 -64.87 2.33 -22.87
C MET A 1 -63.84 3.28 -23.45
N LEU A 2 -62.58 3.05 -23.07
CA LEU A 2 -61.47 3.99 -22.88
C LEU A 2 -61.18 5.04 -23.98
N LYS A 3 -60.91 6.27 -23.51
CA LYS A 3 -60.18 7.32 -24.22
C LYS A 3 -58.67 7.09 -24.06
N SER A 4 -57.94 7.30 -25.15
CA SER A 4 -56.48 7.32 -25.26
C SER A 4 -55.84 8.33 -24.30
N VAL A 5 -54.82 7.87 -23.56
CA VAL A 5 -53.90 8.73 -22.78
C VAL A 5 -52.53 8.64 -23.45
N GLY A 6 -52.16 9.71 -24.15
CA GLY A 6 -50.78 9.95 -24.56
C GLY A 6 -50.01 10.53 -23.38
N MET A 7 -49.01 9.80 -22.88
CA MET A 7 -48.11 10.27 -21.83
C MET A 7 -46.94 11.00 -22.47
N LEU A 8 -46.98 12.33 -22.41
CA LEU A 8 -45.90 13.22 -22.78
C LEU A 8 -44.86 13.19 -21.65
N VAL A 9 -43.73 12.48 -21.85
CA VAL A 9 -42.60 12.52 -20.91
C VAL A 9 -41.76 13.75 -21.23
N LEU A 10 -41.84 14.75 -20.34
CA LEU A 10 -41.05 15.97 -20.38
C LEU A 10 -39.63 15.65 -19.89
N PHE A 11 -38.63 15.66 -20.77
CA PHE A 11 -37.22 15.63 -20.39
C PHE A 11 -36.84 17.00 -19.80
N GLN A 12 -36.72 17.11 -18.48
CA GLN A 12 -36.02 18.21 -17.83
C GLN A 12 -34.52 17.98 -17.96
N ALA A 13 -33.89 18.67 -18.91
CA ALA A 13 -32.44 18.83 -18.95
C ALA A 13 -32.02 19.80 -17.83
N VAL A 14 -31.45 19.26 -16.75
CA VAL A 14 -30.76 20.07 -15.73
C VAL A 14 -29.34 20.34 -16.24
N ALA A 15 -29.15 21.49 -16.89
CA ALA A 15 -27.83 22.01 -17.20
C ALA A 15 -27.18 22.56 -15.92
N ILE A 16 -26.31 21.77 -15.29
CA ILE A 16 -25.44 22.25 -14.21
C ILE A 16 -24.26 22.99 -14.87
N GLY A 17 -24.40 24.30 -15.03
CA GLY A 17 -23.28 25.17 -15.39
C GLY A 17 -22.34 25.33 -14.19
N ILE A 18 -21.17 24.69 -14.25
CA ILE A 18 -20.09 24.94 -13.29
C ILE A 18 -19.30 26.15 -13.79
N LEU A 19 -19.50 27.30 -13.13
CA LEU A 19 -18.62 28.46 -13.28
C LEU A 19 -17.26 28.11 -12.64
N PHE A 20 -16.21 28.01 -13.45
CA PHE A 20 -14.84 28.04 -12.94
C PHE A 20 -14.44 29.48 -12.68
N VAL A 21 -14.43 29.88 -11.41
CA VAL A 21 -13.74 31.09 -10.96
C VAL A 21 -12.29 30.71 -10.75
N SER A 22 -11.41 31.08 -11.67
CA SER A 22 -9.96 31.03 -11.45
C SER A 22 -9.59 32.15 -10.47
N ALA A 23 -9.48 31.83 -9.19
CA ALA A 23 -8.82 32.72 -8.25
C ALA A 23 -7.29 32.63 -8.46
N PRO A 24 -6.56 33.76 -8.54
CA PRO A 24 -5.11 33.73 -8.57
C PRO A 24 -4.59 33.21 -7.22
N MET A 25 -3.75 32.17 -7.25
CA MET A 25 -3.07 31.65 -6.06
C MET A 25 -2.06 32.70 -5.56
N PRO A 26 -2.08 33.09 -4.28
CA PRO A 26 -0.97 33.82 -3.69
C PRO A 26 0.19 32.85 -3.42
N ALA A 27 1.38 33.23 -3.89
CA ALA A 27 2.63 32.52 -3.67
C ALA A 27 3.11 32.71 -2.22
N HIS A 28 2.67 31.83 -1.32
CA HIS A 28 3.37 31.47 -0.09
C HIS A 28 3.04 30.01 0.19
N ALA A 29 4.04 29.12 0.16
CA ALA A 29 3.85 27.72 0.54
C ALA A 29 3.31 27.67 1.99
N GLU A 30 2.10 27.11 2.17
CA GLU A 30 1.55 26.89 3.51
C GLU A 30 2.49 26.00 4.32
N ASP A 31 2.72 26.34 5.59
CA ASP A 31 3.47 25.49 6.52
C ASP A 31 2.68 24.21 6.76
N THR A 32 3.09 23.13 6.09
CA THR A 32 2.42 21.82 6.11
C THR A 32 2.43 21.16 7.48
N THR A 33 3.20 21.68 8.45
CA THR A 33 3.20 21.19 9.84
C THR A 33 2.17 21.87 10.73
N SER A 34 1.56 22.96 10.28
CA SER A 34 0.56 23.68 11.05
C SER A 34 -0.76 22.91 11.07
N VAL A 35 -1.10 22.36 12.24
CA VAL A 35 -2.36 21.64 12.49
C VAL A 35 -3.31 22.42 13.39
N THR A 36 -3.07 23.73 13.52
CA THR A 36 -3.79 24.62 14.44
C THR A 36 -5.31 24.56 14.25
N SER A 37 -5.79 24.56 13.01
CA SER A 37 -7.22 24.48 12.68
C SER A 37 -7.85 23.15 13.11
N VAL A 38 -7.16 22.03 12.86
CA VAL A 38 -7.60 20.68 13.23
C VAL A 38 -7.70 20.55 14.76
N VAL A 39 -6.67 20.98 15.49
CA VAL A 39 -6.65 20.92 16.95
C VAL A 39 -7.68 21.86 17.56
N ALA A 40 -7.88 23.06 17.01
CA ALA A 40 -8.91 23.98 17.47
C ALA A 40 -10.32 23.42 17.26
N ALA A 41 -10.59 22.76 16.12
CA ALA A 41 -11.87 22.14 15.82
C ALA A 41 -12.17 20.91 16.70
N ALA A 42 -11.15 20.28 17.27
CA ALA A 42 -11.30 19.16 18.20
C ALA A 42 -11.71 19.56 19.63
N VAL A 43 -11.71 20.86 19.96
CA VAL A 43 -12.16 21.34 21.28
C VAL A 43 -13.68 21.23 21.39
N LYS A 44 -14.17 20.49 22.39
CA LYS A 44 -15.59 20.36 22.73
C LYS A 44 -15.79 20.55 24.22
N ASP A 45 -16.78 21.36 24.61
CA ASP A 45 -17.08 21.65 26.02
C ASP A 45 -15.88 22.13 26.84
N ASN A 46 -15.03 22.99 26.25
CA ASN A 46 -13.75 23.45 26.82
C ASN A 46 -12.75 22.32 27.17
N LYS A 47 -12.91 21.15 26.56
CA LYS A 47 -11.99 20.03 26.66
C LYS A 47 -11.33 19.75 25.31
N LEU A 48 -10.04 19.43 25.33
CA LEU A 48 -9.33 18.87 24.18
C LEU A 48 -8.96 17.42 24.49
N THR A 49 -9.19 16.54 23.53
CA THR A 49 -8.70 15.16 23.57
C THR A 49 -8.34 14.77 22.13
N ILE A 50 -7.05 14.63 21.85
CA ILE A 50 -6.56 14.41 20.49
C ILE A 50 -5.32 13.52 20.49
N ASN A 51 -5.27 12.59 19.54
CA ASN A 51 -4.12 11.71 19.34
C ASN A 51 -3.10 12.40 18.42
N ALA A 52 -1.82 12.15 18.67
CA ALA A 52 -0.72 12.59 17.82
C ALA A 52 -0.40 11.49 16.80
N ASP A 53 -1.16 11.42 15.71
CA ASP A 53 -0.99 10.40 14.68
C ASP A 53 -1.30 10.91 13.25
N ASN A 54 -0.81 10.16 12.26
CA ASN A 54 -1.02 10.48 10.84
C ASN A 54 -2.46 10.26 10.39
N THR A 55 -3.25 9.50 11.15
CA THR A 55 -4.69 9.35 10.88
C THR A 55 -5.45 10.65 11.16
N THR A 56 -5.03 11.39 12.19
CA THR A 56 -5.64 12.64 12.63
C THR A 56 -5.14 13.83 11.80
N PHE A 57 -3.83 13.90 11.52
CA PHE A 57 -3.20 15.09 10.94
C PHE A 57 -2.69 14.91 9.50
N GLY A 58 -2.69 13.69 8.97
CA GLY A 58 -1.86 13.34 7.82
C GLY A 58 -0.38 13.22 8.18
N ASP A 59 0.43 12.77 7.23
CA ASP A 59 1.88 12.68 7.43
C ASP A 59 2.55 14.00 7.06
N THR A 60 2.68 14.89 8.05
CA THR A 60 3.19 16.26 7.87
C THR A 60 4.71 16.34 7.73
N ALA A 61 5.41 15.26 8.05
CA ALA A 61 6.87 15.11 7.90
C ALA A 61 7.20 13.64 7.62
N PRO A 62 7.12 13.19 6.35
CA PRO A 62 7.31 11.80 5.98
C PRO A 62 8.70 11.27 6.33
N GLY A 63 8.73 10.03 6.84
CA GLY A 63 9.98 9.31 7.16
C GLY A 63 10.71 9.80 8.42
N ILE A 64 10.13 10.72 9.20
CA ILE A 64 10.73 11.26 10.41
C ILE A 64 9.75 11.13 11.59
N PRO A 65 10.20 10.72 12.79
CA PRO A 65 9.36 10.74 13.99
C PRO A 65 8.80 12.13 14.26
N LYS A 66 7.49 12.23 14.51
CA LYS A 66 6.82 13.51 14.74
C LYS A 66 6.50 13.78 16.20
N LYS A 67 6.20 15.04 16.49
CA LYS A 67 5.73 15.51 17.80
C LYS A 67 4.60 16.51 17.60
N LEU A 68 3.50 16.31 18.33
CA LEU A 68 2.42 17.29 18.41
C LEU A 68 2.76 18.29 19.51
N THR A 69 2.83 19.56 19.15
CA THR A 69 2.98 20.70 20.05
C THR A 69 1.73 21.56 20.00
N VAL A 70 1.08 21.78 21.14
CA VAL A 70 -0.12 22.60 21.27
C VAL A 70 0.16 23.75 22.23
N GLU A 71 0.14 24.97 21.70
CA GLU A 71 0.11 26.21 22.47
C GLU A 71 -1.33 26.67 22.58
N TYR A 72 -1.75 27.00 23.80
CA TYR A 72 -3.14 27.35 24.09
C TYR A 72 -3.21 28.36 25.24
N ARG A 73 -4.38 28.97 25.39
CA ARG A 73 -4.72 29.83 26.52
C ARG A 73 -5.86 29.26 27.31
N ILE A 74 -5.76 29.44 28.63
CA ILE A 74 -6.87 29.29 29.56
C ILE A 74 -7.02 30.64 30.25
N GLY A 75 -8.06 31.39 29.91
CA GLY A 75 -8.16 32.80 30.30
C GLY A 75 -6.96 33.60 29.79
N ASP A 76 -6.24 34.27 30.68
CA ASP A 76 -5.06 35.04 30.31
C ASP A 76 -3.74 34.25 30.27
N GLU A 77 -3.72 33.05 30.87
CA GLU A 77 -2.52 32.24 30.95
C GLU A 77 -2.21 31.59 29.59
N LYS A 78 -0.95 31.66 29.17
CA LYS A 78 -0.43 30.97 27.98
C LYS A 78 0.26 29.69 28.42
N LEU A 79 -0.14 28.57 27.84
CA LEU A 79 0.30 27.23 28.20
C LEU A 79 0.75 26.46 26.95
N LYS A 80 1.55 25.41 27.16
CA LYS A 80 2.08 24.55 26.12
C LYS A 80 2.02 23.08 26.55
N ARG A 81 1.63 22.20 25.63
CA ARG A 81 1.70 20.74 25.78
C ARG A 81 2.37 20.13 24.56
N GLU A 82 3.12 19.06 24.79
CA GLU A 82 3.81 18.32 23.73
C GLU A 82 3.64 16.83 23.97
N VAL A 83 3.53 16.06 22.88
CA VAL A 83 3.59 14.60 22.93
C VAL A 83 4.18 14.06 21.63
N ASN A 84 5.01 13.02 21.72
CA ASN A 84 5.54 12.33 20.55
C ASN A 84 4.41 11.60 19.79
N GLU A 85 4.66 11.30 18.51
CA GLU A 85 3.80 10.47 17.66
C GLU A 85 3.42 9.15 18.36
N GLY A 86 2.15 8.77 18.24
CA GLY A 86 1.52 7.67 18.98
C GLY A 86 0.97 8.06 20.36
N GLY A 87 1.31 9.25 20.88
CA GLY A 87 0.79 9.74 22.15
C GLY A 87 -0.53 10.51 22.07
N ARG A 88 -1.02 10.98 23.21
CA ARG A 88 -2.30 11.69 23.33
C ARG A 88 -2.18 12.94 24.19
N ILE A 89 -2.81 14.04 23.75
CA ILE A 89 -2.98 15.26 24.55
C ILE A 89 -4.42 15.30 25.07
N GLU A 90 -4.53 15.45 26.40
CA GLU A 90 -5.78 15.75 27.09
C GLU A 90 -5.65 17.06 27.87
N ILE A 91 -6.54 18.00 27.60
CA ILE A 91 -6.63 19.27 28.32
C ILE A 91 -8.04 19.40 28.86
N MET A 92 -8.16 19.56 30.17
CA MET A 92 -9.41 19.82 30.87
C MET A 92 -9.34 21.21 31.49
N VAL A 93 -10.29 22.07 31.15
CA VAL A 93 -10.36 23.43 31.67
C VAL A 93 -11.40 23.53 32.79
N PRO A 94 -11.08 24.16 33.94
CA PRO A 94 -12.04 24.39 35.02
C PRO A 94 -13.28 25.17 34.56
N ALA A 95 -14.42 24.93 35.22
CA ALA A 95 -15.68 25.61 34.92
C ALA A 95 -15.53 27.14 35.03
N GLY A 96 -15.99 27.86 34.00
CA GLY A 96 -15.92 29.33 33.92
C GLY A 96 -14.70 29.89 33.18
N GLN A 97 -13.77 29.05 32.71
CA GLN A 97 -12.63 29.47 31.90
C GLN A 97 -12.74 28.91 30.47
N LYS A 98 -12.20 29.65 29.50
CA LYS A 98 -12.28 29.28 28.07
C LYS A 98 -10.94 28.75 27.58
N LEU A 99 -10.97 27.58 26.92
CA LEU A 99 -9.83 27.03 26.19
C LEU A 99 -9.74 27.71 24.81
N VAL A 100 -8.58 28.26 24.47
CA VAL A 100 -8.30 28.80 23.13
C VAL A 100 -7.00 28.24 22.61
N ILE A 101 -7.04 27.44 21.54
CA ILE A 101 -5.84 26.99 20.86
C ILE A 101 -5.26 28.17 20.08
N THR A 102 -4.00 28.52 20.35
CA THR A 102 -3.33 29.66 19.70
C THR A 102 -2.41 29.20 18.58
N LYS A 103 -1.78 28.03 18.73
CA LYS A 103 -0.94 27.42 17.72
C LYS A 103 -0.85 25.92 17.97
N ALA A 104 -0.94 25.12 16.93
CA ALA A 104 -0.56 23.72 17.01
C ALA A 104 0.28 23.30 15.81
N VAL A 105 1.34 22.54 16.10
CA VAL A 105 2.31 22.05 15.11
C VAL A 105 2.44 20.55 15.30
N TYR A 106 2.29 19.80 14.22
CA TYR A 106 2.64 18.39 14.15
C TYR A 106 3.76 18.28 13.11
N GLY A 107 4.99 18.05 13.56
CA GLY A 107 6.18 18.09 12.72
C GLY A 107 7.35 17.34 13.35
N PRO A 108 8.57 17.40 12.76
CA PRO A 108 9.72 16.63 13.22
C PRO A 108 9.97 16.80 14.73
N ALA A 109 10.11 15.69 15.45
CA ALA A 109 10.21 15.70 16.91
C ALA A 109 11.47 16.42 17.43
N ASP A 110 12.53 16.43 16.62
CA ASP A 110 13.81 17.11 16.85
C ASP A 110 13.77 18.62 16.56
N GLY A 111 12.65 19.14 16.04
CA GLY A 111 12.49 20.54 15.67
C GLY A 111 13.15 20.93 14.34
N SER A 112 13.63 19.95 13.56
CA SER A 112 14.05 20.17 12.18
C SER A 112 12.88 20.65 11.32
N LYS A 113 13.19 21.34 10.22
CA LYS A 113 12.17 21.65 9.21
C LYS A 113 11.87 20.35 8.45
N PRO A 114 10.60 20.04 8.15
CA PRO A 114 10.29 18.94 7.26
C PRO A 114 11.08 19.12 5.97
N SER A 115 11.66 18.03 5.48
CA SER A 115 12.14 17.97 4.11
C SER A 115 10.97 18.32 3.20
N GLN A 116 11.00 19.53 2.62
CA GLN A 116 10.13 19.83 1.49
C GLN A 116 10.71 19.05 0.33
N PHE A 117 10.22 17.83 0.12
CA PHE A 117 10.38 17.19 -1.17
C PHE A 117 9.63 18.06 -2.17
N ASP A 118 10.38 18.92 -2.86
CA ASP A 118 9.82 19.72 -3.92
C ASP A 118 9.49 18.79 -5.08
N ALA A 119 8.25 18.30 -5.09
CA ALA A 119 7.74 17.41 -6.11
C ALA A 119 7.68 18.07 -7.52
N SER A 120 8.08 19.34 -7.65
CA SER A 120 8.27 20.03 -8.94
C SER A 120 9.68 19.82 -9.52
N VAL A 121 10.66 19.43 -8.70
CA VAL A 121 12.01 19.10 -9.16
C VAL A 121 11.95 17.78 -9.95
N ALA A 122 12.49 17.80 -11.17
CA ALA A 122 12.49 16.61 -12.01
C ALA A 122 13.38 15.52 -11.35
N PRO A 123 12.96 14.24 -11.29
CA PRO A 123 13.75 13.19 -10.63
C PRO A 123 15.20 13.10 -11.11
N VAL A 124 15.45 13.43 -12.38
CA VAL A 124 16.79 13.46 -12.98
C VAL A 124 17.73 14.49 -12.33
N GLU A 125 17.21 15.50 -11.64
CA GLU A 125 17.99 16.54 -10.98
C GLU A 125 18.45 16.13 -9.57
N VAL A 126 17.85 15.08 -9.00
CA VAL A 126 18.07 14.68 -7.60
C VAL A 126 18.50 13.22 -7.43
N LEU A 127 18.46 12.42 -8.48
CA LEU A 127 18.87 11.02 -8.46
C LEU A 127 20.23 10.85 -9.15
N GLU A 128 21.12 10.14 -8.47
CA GLU A 128 22.41 9.75 -9.03
C GLU A 128 22.30 8.44 -9.81
N THR A 129 23.09 8.31 -10.88
CA THR A 129 23.22 7.08 -11.65
C THR A 129 24.67 6.63 -11.75
N LEU A 130 24.87 5.33 -11.91
CA LEU A 130 26.18 4.79 -12.29
C LEU A 130 26.55 5.22 -13.73
N PRO A 131 27.85 5.27 -14.07
CA PRO A 131 28.28 5.54 -15.44
C PRO A 131 27.60 4.62 -16.45
N GLY A 132 27.04 5.22 -17.52
CA GLY A 132 26.31 4.50 -18.57
C GLY A 132 24.80 4.35 -18.34
N PHE A 133 24.28 4.74 -17.18
CA PHE A 133 22.84 4.72 -16.88
C PHE A 133 22.24 6.12 -16.98
N LYS A 134 21.01 6.20 -17.51
CA LYS A 134 20.21 7.42 -17.64
C LYS A 134 18.88 7.25 -16.92
N ILE A 135 18.43 8.29 -16.23
CA ILE A 135 17.09 8.37 -15.65
C ILE A 135 16.20 9.22 -16.55
N GLU A 136 15.00 8.71 -16.83
CA GLU A 136 13.96 9.43 -17.54
C GLU A 136 12.66 9.32 -16.75
N HIS A 137 11.97 10.45 -16.58
CA HIS A 137 10.65 10.46 -15.95
C HIS A 137 9.58 10.09 -16.99
N VAL A 138 8.93 8.94 -16.79
CA VAL A 138 7.90 8.42 -17.71
C VAL A 138 6.49 8.81 -17.31
N LEU A 139 6.12 8.56 -16.05
CA LEU A 139 4.76 8.78 -15.53
C LEU A 139 4.81 9.23 -14.07
N LYS A 140 3.87 10.10 -13.68
CA LYS A 140 3.70 10.57 -12.30
C LYS A 140 2.31 10.18 -11.80
N ALA A 141 2.26 9.57 -10.61
CA ALA A 141 1.00 9.37 -9.89
C ALA A 141 0.34 10.72 -9.58
N ASN A 142 -1.00 10.76 -9.55
CA ASN A 142 -1.75 11.99 -9.27
C ASN A 142 -2.92 11.69 -8.31
N GLY A 143 -3.69 12.69 -7.88
CA GLY A 143 -4.80 12.45 -6.93
C GLY A 143 -5.86 11.42 -7.39
N LYS A 144 -5.89 11.05 -8.68
CA LYS A 144 -6.76 10.01 -9.26
C LYS A 144 -6.08 8.64 -9.38
N THR A 145 -4.73 8.58 -9.43
CA THR A 145 -3.92 7.36 -9.47
C THR A 145 -3.03 7.32 -8.24
N ALA A 146 -3.37 6.48 -7.27
CA ALA A 146 -2.67 6.41 -5.99
C ALA A 146 -1.32 5.65 -6.13
N SER A 147 -0.71 5.26 -5.01
CA SER A 147 0.56 4.55 -4.99
C SER A 147 0.47 3.24 -5.79
N TRP A 148 1.28 3.14 -6.85
CA TRP A 148 1.52 1.89 -7.58
C TRP A 148 2.61 1.11 -6.88
N ILE A 149 2.32 -0.15 -6.57
CA ILE A 149 3.20 -1.01 -5.78
C ILE A 149 3.72 -2.19 -6.60
N CYS A 150 3.03 -2.58 -7.67
CA CYS A 150 3.49 -3.63 -8.58
C CYS A 150 3.34 -3.21 -10.04
N LEU A 151 4.24 -3.73 -10.87
CA LEU A 151 4.27 -3.49 -12.30
C LEU A 151 4.62 -4.78 -13.05
N THR A 152 4.00 -4.99 -14.21
CA THR A 152 4.40 -6.04 -15.15
C THR A 152 4.29 -5.56 -16.59
N LYS A 153 4.89 -6.30 -17.52
CA LYS A 153 4.78 -6.05 -18.96
C LYS A 153 3.81 -7.05 -19.57
N ASP A 154 2.88 -6.56 -20.37
CA ASP A 154 2.04 -7.43 -21.19
C ASP A 154 2.78 -7.92 -22.45
N PRO A 155 2.20 -8.89 -23.20
CA PRO A 155 2.84 -9.45 -24.40
C PRO A 155 3.07 -8.45 -25.54
N LYS A 156 2.41 -7.27 -25.50
CA LYS A 156 2.58 -6.19 -26.47
C LYS A 156 3.59 -5.14 -25.99
N GLY A 157 4.23 -5.36 -24.84
CA GLY A 157 5.22 -4.45 -24.25
C GLY A 157 4.61 -3.27 -23.51
N ARG A 158 3.29 -3.24 -23.27
CA ARG A 158 2.63 -2.22 -22.46
C ARG A 158 2.84 -2.54 -20.97
N LEU A 159 2.82 -1.52 -20.13
CA LEU A 159 2.97 -1.69 -18.68
C LEU A 159 1.60 -1.83 -18.03
N LEU A 160 1.44 -2.78 -17.11
CA LEU A 160 0.33 -2.84 -16.18
C LEU A 160 0.83 -2.38 -14.81
N LEU A 161 0.04 -1.53 -14.15
CA LEU A 161 0.32 -0.94 -12.85
C LEU A 161 -0.78 -1.33 -11.88
N GLY A 162 -0.40 -1.93 -10.75
CA GLY A 162 -1.29 -2.29 -9.64
C GLY A 162 -1.02 -1.45 -8.41
N GLY A 163 -2.06 -1.24 -7.59
CA GLY A 163 -2.01 -0.42 -6.38
C GLY A 163 -2.86 -1.01 -5.27
N GLN A 164 -2.72 -0.51 -4.04
CA GLN A 164 -3.51 -0.91 -2.86
C GLN A 164 -4.82 -0.11 -2.71
N ARG A 165 -5.62 -0.42 -1.68
CA ARG A 165 -6.80 0.35 -1.24
C ARG A 165 -7.89 0.44 -2.30
N GLY A 166 -8.27 -0.72 -2.83
CA GLY A 166 -9.31 -0.85 -3.86
C GLY A 166 -8.93 -0.30 -5.24
N GLN A 167 -7.67 0.03 -5.49
CA GLN A 167 -7.24 0.52 -6.81
C GLN A 167 -7.37 -0.57 -7.89
N ALA A 168 -7.83 -0.14 -9.06
CA ALA A 168 -7.88 -0.95 -10.28
C ALA A 168 -6.53 -0.97 -11.00
N ILE A 169 -6.34 -1.95 -11.87
CA ILE A 169 -5.14 -2.07 -12.70
C ILE A 169 -5.19 -1.03 -13.82
N VAL A 170 -4.10 -0.29 -13.98
CA VAL A 170 -3.93 0.70 -15.06
C VAL A 170 -2.94 0.15 -16.09
N ARG A 171 -3.31 0.18 -17.36
CA ARG A 171 -2.44 -0.14 -18.48
C ARG A 171 -1.91 1.13 -19.13
N VAL A 172 -0.61 1.15 -19.38
CA VAL A 172 0.13 2.28 -19.93
C VAL A 172 0.88 1.84 -21.19
N THR A 173 0.63 2.53 -22.29
CA THR A 173 1.36 2.34 -23.54
C THR A 173 2.44 3.40 -23.67
N LEU A 174 3.67 2.95 -23.96
CA LEU A 174 4.81 3.83 -24.19
C LEU A 174 5.18 3.87 -25.67
N ASP A 175 5.56 5.05 -26.16
CA ASP A 175 6.22 5.27 -27.45
C ASP A 175 7.41 6.21 -27.24
N GLY A 176 8.60 5.79 -27.67
CA GLY A 176 9.83 6.55 -27.48
C GLY A 176 10.09 6.98 -26.03
N GLY A 177 9.74 6.15 -25.04
CA GLY A 177 9.89 6.45 -23.61
C GLY A 177 8.81 7.35 -23.01
N LYS A 178 7.80 7.76 -23.80
CA LYS A 178 6.71 8.64 -23.35
C LYS A 178 5.39 7.90 -23.29
N VAL A 179 4.54 8.27 -22.34
CA VAL A 179 3.17 7.76 -22.25
C VAL A 179 2.34 8.32 -23.41
N VAL A 180 1.79 7.43 -24.23
CA VAL A 180 0.87 7.78 -25.33
C VAL A 180 -0.57 7.34 -25.08
N LYS A 181 -0.78 6.42 -24.13
CA LYS A 181 -2.11 5.98 -23.72
C LYS A 181 -2.08 5.47 -22.28
N GLU A 182 -3.12 5.81 -21.54
CA GLU A 182 -3.41 5.29 -20.21
C GLU A 182 -4.86 4.79 -20.19
N GLU A 183 -5.09 3.60 -19.65
CA GLU A 183 -6.42 2.99 -19.59
C GLU A 183 -6.60 2.14 -18.33
N THR A 184 -7.72 2.31 -17.63
CA THR A 184 -8.08 1.47 -16.48
C THR A 184 -8.74 0.18 -16.97
N LEU A 185 -8.12 -0.96 -16.68
CA LEU A 185 -8.67 -2.27 -17.03
C LEU A 185 -9.87 -2.59 -16.15
N GLN A 186 -10.92 -3.17 -16.74
CA GLN A 186 -12.15 -3.55 -16.04
C GLN A 186 -12.07 -4.97 -15.48
N ILE A 187 -10.90 -5.34 -14.96
CA ILE A 187 -10.67 -6.63 -14.30
C ILE A 187 -11.27 -6.53 -12.89
N PRO A 188 -12.11 -7.49 -12.44
CA PRO A 188 -12.76 -7.48 -11.13
C PRO A 188 -11.80 -7.88 -9.99
N VAL A 189 -10.55 -7.45 -10.06
CA VAL A 189 -9.49 -7.66 -9.06
C VAL A 189 -8.87 -6.30 -8.75
N THR A 190 -8.74 -6.00 -7.47
CA THR A 190 -8.13 -4.76 -6.95
C THR A 190 -6.99 -5.12 -6.00
N GLU A 191 -6.32 -4.12 -5.43
CA GLU A 191 -5.28 -4.34 -4.39
C GLU A 191 -4.16 -5.30 -4.83
N THR A 192 -3.81 -5.20 -6.11
CA THR A 192 -2.88 -6.13 -6.73
C THR A 192 -1.47 -5.90 -6.20
N MET A 193 -0.84 -6.97 -5.70
CA MET A 193 0.54 -6.97 -5.19
C MET A 193 1.50 -7.80 -6.05
N GLY A 194 0.98 -8.71 -6.87
CA GLY A 194 1.78 -9.54 -7.77
C GLY A 194 1.13 -9.65 -9.13
N MET A 195 1.92 -9.52 -10.19
CA MET A 195 1.44 -9.65 -11.57
C MET A 195 2.46 -10.36 -12.45
N LEU A 196 2.01 -11.38 -13.17
CA LEU A 196 2.84 -12.13 -14.10
C LEU A 196 2.06 -12.47 -15.35
N PHE A 197 2.63 -12.19 -16.53
CA PHE A 197 2.18 -12.80 -17.77
C PHE A 197 2.92 -14.11 -18.02
N VAL A 198 2.16 -15.17 -18.30
CA VAL A 198 2.66 -16.40 -18.91
C VAL A 198 1.95 -16.52 -20.26
N GLU A 199 2.70 -16.29 -21.34
CA GLU A 199 2.15 -16.13 -22.69
C GLU A 199 1.05 -15.06 -22.70
N ASN A 200 -0.18 -15.38 -23.09
CA ASN A 200 -1.31 -14.43 -23.12
C ASN A 200 -2.24 -14.54 -21.90
N VAL A 201 -1.77 -15.17 -20.81
CA VAL A 201 -2.53 -15.34 -19.56
C VAL A 201 -1.91 -14.46 -18.48
N LEU A 202 -2.75 -13.63 -17.84
CA LEU A 202 -2.36 -12.77 -16.73
C LEU A 202 -2.68 -13.46 -15.41
N TYR A 203 -1.66 -13.61 -14.56
CA TYR A 203 -1.81 -14.07 -13.18
C TYR A 203 -1.69 -12.88 -12.24
N LEU A 204 -2.57 -12.82 -11.24
CA LEU A 204 -2.64 -11.72 -10.28
C LEU A 204 -2.70 -12.26 -8.85
N ASN A 205 -1.96 -11.66 -7.93
CA ASN A 205 -2.29 -11.71 -6.51
C ASN A 205 -3.01 -10.40 -6.17
N GLY A 206 -4.25 -10.50 -5.70
CA GLY A 206 -5.10 -9.33 -5.42
C GLY A 206 -6.38 -9.66 -4.67
N ALA A 207 -7.21 -8.65 -4.43
CA ALA A 207 -8.51 -8.77 -3.80
C ALA A 207 -9.63 -8.94 -4.86
N GLY A 208 -10.42 -10.00 -4.73
CA GLY A 208 -11.62 -10.24 -5.53
C GLY A 208 -12.85 -9.48 -5.03
N LYS A 209 -13.91 -9.49 -5.84
CA LYS A 209 -15.21 -8.88 -5.49
C LYS A 209 -15.89 -9.47 -4.25
N ASP A 210 -15.54 -10.70 -3.89
CA ASP A 210 -16.03 -11.39 -2.69
C ASP A 210 -15.23 -11.03 -1.43
N GLY A 211 -14.26 -10.12 -1.54
CA GLY A 211 -13.40 -9.68 -0.45
C GLY A 211 -12.24 -10.62 -0.13
N LYS A 212 -12.09 -11.71 -0.90
CA LYS A 212 -10.98 -12.67 -0.71
C LYS A 212 -9.73 -12.21 -1.44
N TYR A 213 -8.59 -12.43 -0.82
CA TYR A 213 -7.29 -12.23 -1.45
C TYR A 213 -6.82 -13.54 -2.09
N CYS A 214 -6.63 -13.56 -3.40
CA CYS A 214 -6.40 -14.80 -4.15
C CYS A 214 -5.33 -14.64 -5.22
N LEU A 215 -4.78 -15.79 -5.65
CA LEU A 215 -4.20 -15.97 -6.97
C LEU A 215 -5.32 -16.08 -7.99
N PHE A 216 -5.38 -15.14 -8.92
CA PHE A 216 -6.32 -15.14 -10.05
C PHE A 216 -5.61 -15.48 -11.35
N ARG A 217 -6.38 -16.03 -12.28
CA ARG A 217 -6.01 -16.22 -13.68
C ARG A 217 -7.00 -15.45 -14.55
N CYS A 218 -6.47 -14.57 -15.39
CA CYS A 218 -7.24 -13.71 -16.28
C CYS A 218 -6.86 -14.03 -17.74
N LYS A 219 -7.86 -14.39 -18.55
CA LYS A 219 -7.69 -14.68 -19.99
C LYS A 219 -8.49 -13.68 -20.81
N ASP A 220 -7.92 -13.27 -21.93
CA ASP A 220 -8.64 -12.52 -22.95
C ASP A 220 -9.28 -13.49 -23.95
N THR A 221 -10.58 -13.72 -23.80
CA THR A 221 -11.32 -14.64 -24.68
C THR A 221 -11.86 -13.96 -25.93
N LYS A 222 -11.84 -12.62 -25.96
CA LYS A 222 -12.37 -11.79 -27.05
C LYS A 222 -11.28 -11.28 -28.00
N GLY A 223 -10.01 -11.29 -27.58
CA GLY A 223 -8.89 -10.78 -28.36
C GLY A 223 -8.81 -9.25 -28.36
N ASP A 224 -9.45 -8.58 -27.39
CA ASP A 224 -9.49 -7.12 -27.25
C ASP A 224 -8.67 -6.61 -26.06
N ASP A 225 -7.87 -7.48 -25.45
CA ASP A 225 -7.07 -7.26 -24.26
C ASP A 225 -7.87 -6.76 -23.04
N SER A 226 -9.16 -7.15 -22.94
CA SER A 226 -10.01 -6.84 -21.77
C SER A 226 -9.82 -7.80 -20.61
N TYR A 227 -9.24 -8.98 -20.86
CA TYR A 227 -9.07 -10.07 -19.88
C TYR A 227 -10.37 -10.45 -19.17
N ASP A 228 -11.38 -10.77 -19.97
CA ASP A 228 -12.78 -10.90 -19.54
C ASP A 228 -13.13 -12.21 -18.81
N ASP A 229 -12.31 -13.24 -18.93
CA ASP A 229 -12.44 -14.49 -18.18
C ASP A 229 -11.50 -14.46 -16.97
N VAL A 230 -12.07 -14.26 -15.77
CA VAL A 230 -11.33 -14.12 -14.51
C VAL A 230 -11.73 -15.19 -13.53
N GLU A 231 -10.79 -16.07 -13.23
CA GLU A 231 -10.95 -17.22 -12.35
C GLU A 231 -10.09 -17.06 -11.10
N SER A 232 -10.66 -17.25 -9.92
CA SER A 232 -9.90 -17.40 -8.67
C SER A 232 -9.36 -18.82 -8.59
N LEU A 233 -8.05 -18.97 -8.57
CA LEU A 233 -7.39 -20.28 -8.52
C LEU A 233 -7.13 -20.74 -7.08
N ARG A 234 -6.71 -19.83 -6.20
CA ARG A 234 -6.34 -20.14 -4.82
C ARG A 234 -6.50 -18.93 -3.92
N GLU A 235 -7.19 -19.12 -2.80
CA GLU A 235 -7.24 -18.12 -1.73
C GLU A 235 -5.95 -18.14 -0.90
N TRP A 236 -5.36 -16.97 -0.69
CA TRP A 236 -4.29 -16.73 0.26
C TRP A 236 -4.90 -16.14 1.53
N ARG A 237 -5.24 -17.01 2.49
CA ARG A 237 -5.84 -16.55 3.76
C ARG A 237 -4.82 -15.70 4.52
N GLY A 238 -5.21 -14.50 4.93
CA GLY A 238 -4.25 -13.52 5.47
C GLY A 238 -3.34 -12.87 4.42
N GLY A 239 -3.62 -13.08 3.12
CA GLY A 239 -2.80 -12.64 1.99
C GLY A 239 -2.88 -11.16 1.61
N ALA A 240 -3.75 -10.38 2.25
CA ALA A 240 -3.88 -8.94 1.98
C ALA A 240 -2.92 -8.10 2.83
N GLY A 241 -2.56 -6.92 2.33
CA GLY A 241 -1.74 -5.94 3.06
C GLY A 241 -0.23 -6.19 2.94
N GLU A 242 0.54 -5.43 3.72
CA GLU A 242 2.00 -5.33 3.57
C GLU A 242 2.76 -6.64 3.76
N HIS A 243 2.22 -7.59 4.55
CA HIS A 243 2.83 -8.89 4.83
C HIS A 243 2.09 -10.04 4.12
N GLY A 244 1.53 -9.73 2.94
CA GLY A 244 0.60 -10.56 2.20
C GLY A 244 1.23 -11.45 1.14
N ALA A 245 0.42 -11.91 0.19
CA ALA A 245 0.90 -12.62 -1.00
C ALA A 245 1.28 -11.60 -2.08
N HIS A 246 2.52 -11.64 -2.55
CA HIS A 246 3.13 -10.59 -3.37
C HIS A 246 3.57 -11.10 -4.75
N GLY A 247 4.85 -10.96 -5.11
CA GLY A 247 5.42 -11.28 -6.40
C GLY A 247 5.09 -12.69 -6.89
N ILE A 248 4.91 -12.80 -8.20
CA ILE A 248 4.69 -14.05 -8.92
C ILE A 248 5.75 -14.13 -10.01
N VAL A 249 6.53 -15.22 -10.02
CA VAL A 249 7.47 -15.51 -11.11
C VAL A 249 7.23 -16.88 -11.70
N LEU A 250 7.56 -17.03 -12.99
CA LEU A 250 7.54 -18.32 -13.66
C LEU A 250 8.88 -19.01 -13.43
N GLY A 251 8.86 -20.20 -12.83
CA GLY A 251 10.07 -21.01 -12.67
C GLY A 251 10.53 -21.69 -13.96
N PRO A 252 11.78 -22.19 -13.98
CA PRO A 252 12.33 -22.92 -15.12
C PRO A 252 11.56 -24.23 -15.42
N ASP A 253 10.87 -24.76 -14.41
CA ASP A 253 9.99 -25.93 -14.44
C ASP A 253 8.56 -25.63 -14.93
N LYS A 254 8.29 -24.40 -15.37
CA LYS A 254 6.97 -23.92 -15.83
C LYS A 254 5.88 -23.94 -14.75
N LYS A 255 6.28 -23.79 -13.49
CA LYS A 255 5.39 -23.58 -12.35
C LYS A 255 5.39 -22.13 -11.88
N LEU A 256 4.33 -21.72 -11.19
CA LEU A 256 4.26 -20.40 -10.57
C LEU A 256 4.95 -20.47 -9.20
N TYR A 257 5.80 -19.49 -8.93
CA TYR A 257 6.42 -19.27 -7.62
C TYR A 257 5.86 -17.97 -7.08
N ILE A 258 5.21 -18.06 -5.91
CA ILE A 258 4.49 -16.96 -5.28
C ILE A 258 5.15 -16.67 -3.94
N VAL A 259 5.50 -15.41 -3.73
CA VAL A 259 5.97 -14.94 -2.42
C VAL A 259 4.78 -14.75 -1.49
N CYS A 260 4.86 -15.32 -0.29
CA CYS A 260 3.88 -15.13 0.76
C CYS A 260 4.59 -14.64 2.02
N GLY A 261 4.24 -13.45 2.50
CA GLY A 261 4.72 -12.92 3.76
C GLY A 261 4.25 -13.76 4.96
N ASN A 262 4.84 -13.49 6.12
CA ASN A 262 4.61 -14.26 7.34
C ASN A 262 3.21 -14.10 7.96
N PHE A 263 2.32 -13.30 7.34
CA PHE A 263 0.91 -13.18 7.75
C PHE A 263 -0.03 -14.02 6.89
N VAL A 264 0.47 -14.60 5.81
CA VAL A 264 -0.27 -15.55 4.99
C VAL A 264 -0.29 -16.91 5.68
N ASP A 265 -1.47 -17.49 5.81
CA ASP A 265 -1.63 -18.83 6.35
C ASP A 265 -1.03 -19.85 5.37
N VAL A 266 -0.28 -20.82 5.91
CA VAL A 266 0.20 -21.96 5.12
C VAL A 266 -1.00 -22.73 4.55
N PRO A 267 -0.99 -23.09 3.25
CA PRO A 267 -2.06 -23.89 2.66
C PRO A 267 -2.27 -25.22 3.39
N ASN A 268 -3.54 -25.59 3.63
CA ASN A 268 -3.86 -26.87 4.28
C ASN A 268 -3.78 -28.08 3.33
N ASP A 269 -3.58 -27.84 2.04
CA ASP A 269 -3.59 -28.83 0.95
C ASP A 269 -2.20 -29.02 0.32
N LEU A 270 -1.12 -28.81 1.09
CA LEU A 270 0.23 -29.05 0.61
C LEU A 270 0.42 -30.49 0.12
N VAL A 271 1.14 -30.63 -1.01
CA VAL A 271 1.52 -31.94 -1.54
C VAL A 271 2.35 -32.72 -0.51
N PRO A 272 2.24 -34.05 -0.42
CA PRO A 272 2.94 -34.84 0.60
C PRO A 272 4.47 -34.70 0.58
N THR A 273 5.03 -34.37 -0.58
CA THR A 273 6.47 -34.18 -0.80
C THR A 273 6.94 -32.76 -0.48
N SER A 274 6.05 -31.86 -0.06
CA SER A 274 6.41 -30.46 0.17
C SER A 274 7.52 -30.35 1.21
N PRO A 275 8.58 -29.56 0.93
CA PRO A 275 9.51 -29.12 1.96
C PRO A 275 8.71 -28.41 3.05
N HIS A 276 9.20 -28.44 4.29
CA HIS A 276 8.59 -27.72 5.43
C HIS A 276 7.12 -28.04 5.75
N ARG A 277 6.51 -29.09 5.16
CA ARG A 277 5.10 -29.47 5.40
C ARG A 277 4.77 -29.72 6.87
N VAL A 278 5.74 -30.18 7.64
CA VAL A 278 5.61 -30.48 9.08
C VAL A 278 6.42 -29.53 9.95
N TYR A 279 6.86 -28.39 9.39
CA TYR A 279 7.62 -27.40 10.15
C TYR A 279 6.69 -26.68 11.13
N GLY A 280 7.15 -26.49 12.35
CA GLY A 280 6.37 -25.90 13.42
C GLY A 280 7.25 -25.62 14.63
N ASP A 281 6.62 -25.18 15.71
CA ASP A 281 7.31 -24.91 16.96
C ASP A 281 7.79 -26.19 17.64
N ASP A 282 9.07 -26.20 18.00
CA ASP A 282 9.70 -27.18 18.91
C ASP A 282 10.32 -26.43 20.11
N LEU A 283 9.46 -25.69 20.82
CA LEU A 283 9.87 -24.81 21.92
C LEU A 283 9.62 -25.49 23.27
N ALA A 284 10.67 -25.58 24.09
CA ALA A 284 10.56 -26.10 25.47
C ALA A 284 9.82 -25.13 26.41
N LEU A 285 9.80 -23.84 26.08
CA LEU A 285 9.11 -22.79 26.81
C LEU A 285 8.08 -22.13 25.90
N LYS A 286 7.12 -21.42 26.50
CA LYS A 286 6.20 -20.59 25.72
C LYS A 286 6.98 -19.60 24.87
N ARG A 287 6.52 -19.41 23.64
CA ARG A 287 7.04 -18.41 22.71
C ARG A 287 7.07 -17.04 23.40
N ALA A 288 8.21 -16.36 23.28
CA ALA A 288 8.27 -14.93 23.53
C ALA A 288 7.61 -14.24 22.34
N GLU A 289 6.40 -13.76 22.55
CA GLU A 289 5.64 -13.06 21.51
C GLU A 289 6.28 -11.71 21.18
N ASP A 290 5.97 -11.21 19.98
CA ASP A 290 6.30 -9.84 19.57
C ASP A 290 5.77 -8.85 20.63
N GLY A 291 6.68 -8.09 21.26
CA GLY A 291 6.35 -7.15 22.33
C GLY A 291 5.46 -5.98 21.88
N ASN A 292 5.45 -5.66 20.59
CA ASN A 292 4.55 -4.67 19.99
C ASN A 292 3.23 -5.28 19.53
N GLY A 293 3.11 -6.62 19.57
CA GLY A 293 1.91 -7.33 19.18
C GLY A 293 1.67 -7.43 17.67
N PHE A 294 2.56 -6.90 16.83
CA PHE A 294 2.37 -6.88 15.38
C PHE A 294 2.31 -8.29 14.79
N GLY A 295 3.28 -9.14 15.13
CA GLY A 295 3.33 -10.55 14.72
C GLY A 295 2.86 -11.54 15.79
N ALA A 296 2.25 -11.09 16.89
CA ALA A 296 1.92 -11.97 18.02
C ALA A 296 0.93 -13.09 17.61
N GLY A 297 1.22 -14.30 18.07
CA GLY A 297 0.45 -15.51 17.76
C GLY A 297 0.79 -16.17 16.43
N ARG A 298 1.60 -15.54 15.57
CA ARG A 298 2.06 -16.15 14.32
C ARG A 298 3.00 -17.33 14.63
N GLN A 299 2.77 -18.43 13.92
CA GLN A 299 3.48 -19.68 14.10
C GLN A 299 4.46 -19.91 12.94
N PRO A 300 5.48 -20.77 13.12
CA PRO A 300 6.34 -21.16 12.02
C PRO A 300 5.55 -21.88 10.91
N PRO A 301 6.06 -21.89 9.67
CA PRO A 301 7.42 -21.49 9.29
C PRO A 301 7.64 -19.98 9.12
N GLY A 302 6.60 -19.15 9.22
CA GLY A 302 6.67 -17.74 8.83
C GLY A 302 6.37 -17.56 7.35
N GLY A 303 6.96 -16.54 6.72
CA GLY A 303 6.84 -16.32 5.28
C GLY A 303 7.45 -17.47 4.49
N PHE A 304 6.99 -17.63 3.25
CA PHE A 304 7.32 -18.75 2.39
C PHE A 304 7.22 -18.40 0.91
N VAL A 305 7.86 -19.21 0.08
CA VAL A 305 7.61 -19.24 -1.36
C VAL A 305 6.76 -20.45 -1.69
N ALA A 306 5.55 -20.23 -2.18
CA ALA A 306 4.67 -21.28 -2.66
C ALA A 306 4.98 -21.58 -4.13
N ARG A 307 5.17 -22.87 -4.45
CA ARG A 307 5.26 -23.37 -5.83
C ARG A 307 3.97 -24.11 -6.16
N VAL A 308 3.30 -23.71 -7.24
CA VAL A 308 2.03 -24.29 -7.70
C VAL A 308 2.03 -24.50 -9.21
N ASP A 309 1.16 -25.38 -9.70
CA ASP A 309 0.90 -25.51 -11.13
C ASP A 309 0.19 -24.25 -11.68
N LEU A 310 0.15 -24.08 -13.00
CA LEU A 310 -0.50 -22.95 -13.66
C LEU A 310 -2.03 -22.86 -13.41
N ASP A 311 -2.63 -23.90 -12.83
CA ASP A 311 -4.02 -23.90 -12.37
C ASP A 311 -4.17 -23.67 -10.85
N GLY A 312 -3.08 -23.31 -10.15
CA GLY A 312 -3.05 -23.01 -8.71
C GLY A 312 -3.07 -24.23 -7.79
N LYS A 313 -3.05 -25.44 -8.35
CA LYS A 313 -3.05 -26.70 -7.58
C LYS A 313 -1.64 -27.16 -7.24
N ASN A 314 -1.58 -28.25 -6.48
CA ASN A 314 -0.35 -28.95 -6.10
C ASN A 314 0.63 -28.02 -5.37
N ALA A 315 0.12 -27.33 -4.35
CA ALA A 315 0.90 -26.38 -3.57
C ALA A 315 2.04 -27.06 -2.79
N GLU A 316 3.22 -26.47 -2.91
CA GLU A 316 4.45 -26.87 -2.26
C GLU A 316 5.07 -25.62 -1.59
N LEU A 317 5.53 -25.74 -0.35
CA LEU A 317 6.40 -24.75 0.28
C LEU A 317 7.83 -24.95 -0.23
N PHE A 318 8.16 -24.33 -1.35
CA PHE A 318 9.48 -24.45 -1.97
C PHE A 318 10.59 -23.97 -1.03
N SER A 319 10.34 -22.89 -0.30
CA SER A 319 11.16 -22.40 0.81
C SER A 319 10.26 -21.79 1.88
N ALA A 320 10.78 -21.68 3.10
CA ALA A 320 10.08 -21.02 4.20
C ALA A 320 11.07 -20.43 5.22
N GLY A 321 10.58 -19.53 6.08
CA GLY A 321 11.39 -18.86 7.11
C GLY A 321 11.60 -17.37 6.87
N GLN A 322 11.07 -16.83 5.77
CA GLN A 322 11.12 -15.39 5.49
C GLN A 322 10.19 -14.60 6.42
N ARG A 323 10.38 -13.28 6.51
CA ARG A 323 9.45 -12.36 7.16
C ARG A 323 8.47 -11.82 6.13
N ASN A 324 8.97 -11.02 5.21
CA ASN A 324 8.18 -10.30 4.23
C ASN A 324 9.02 -9.93 3.00
N ALA A 325 9.44 -10.93 2.24
CA ALA A 325 9.96 -10.70 0.90
C ALA A 325 8.82 -10.15 0.02
N TYR A 326 9.12 -9.16 -0.81
CA TYR A 326 8.12 -8.65 -1.76
C TYR A 326 8.18 -9.39 -3.09
N ASP A 327 9.39 -9.61 -3.61
CA ASP A 327 9.59 -10.22 -4.91
C ASP A 327 10.80 -11.17 -4.90
N ILE A 328 10.84 -12.01 -5.93
CA ILE A 328 11.84 -13.05 -6.15
C ILE A 328 12.20 -13.10 -7.64
N GLY A 329 13.33 -13.69 -7.99
CA GLY A 329 13.75 -13.84 -9.38
C GLY A 329 14.69 -15.01 -9.59
N PHE A 330 14.48 -15.75 -10.67
CA PHE A 330 15.41 -16.79 -11.09
C PHE A 330 16.59 -16.19 -11.86
N ASN A 331 17.81 -16.64 -11.55
CA ASN A 331 18.97 -16.36 -12.38
C ASN A 331 19.04 -17.32 -13.59
N ALA A 332 20.07 -17.15 -14.43
CA ALA A 332 20.26 -17.98 -15.62
C ALA A 332 20.58 -19.46 -15.31
N ASP A 333 21.09 -19.76 -14.11
CA ASP A 333 21.41 -21.10 -13.65
C ASP A 333 20.20 -21.81 -13.00
N GLY A 334 19.05 -21.11 -12.89
CA GLY A 334 17.82 -21.63 -12.31
C GLY A 334 17.77 -21.55 -10.78
N GLU A 335 18.68 -20.79 -10.17
CA GLU A 335 18.65 -20.49 -8.74
C GLU A 335 17.68 -19.35 -8.46
N LEU A 336 16.89 -19.48 -7.39
CA LEU A 336 15.90 -18.49 -6.99
C LEU A 336 16.51 -17.52 -5.99
N PHE A 337 16.47 -16.22 -6.30
CA PHE A 337 16.91 -15.16 -5.41
C PHE A 337 15.74 -14.37 -4.85
N GLY A 338 15.86 -13.91 -3.62
CA GLY A 338 14.91 -13.01 -2.99
C GLY A 338 15.58 -12.01 -2.06
N PHE A 339 14.85 -10.94 -1.71
CA PHE A 339 15.29 -9.95 -0.74
C PHE A 339 14.20 -9.80 0.31
N ASP A 340 14.51 -10.19 1.54
CA ASP A 340 13.54 -10.22 2.65
C ASP A 340 13.67 -8.98 3.51
N SER A 341 12.53 -8.46 3.97
CA SER A 341 12.52 -7.29 4.85
C SER A 341 13.14 -7.66 6.20
N ASP A 342 13.93 -6.74 6.77
CA ASP A 342 14.46 -6.92 8.10
C ASP A 342 13.38 -6.78 9.18
N MET A 343 13.79 -6.94 10.43
CA MET A 343 13.01 -6.50 11.58
C MET A 343 13.60 -5.17 12.08
N GLU A 344 13.34 -4.09 11.34
CA GLU A 344 13.89 -2.74 11.60
C GLU A 344 13.78 -2.29 13.07
N TRP A 345 12.73 -2.73 13.79
CA TRP A 345 12.51 -2.42 15.20
C TRP A 345 13.54 -3.03 16.15
N ASP A 346 14.21 -4.10 15.72
CA ASP A 346 15.26 -4.76 16.48
C ASP A 346 16.64 -4.18 16.16
N TRP A 347 16.76 -3.15 15.31
CA TRP A 347 18.07 -2.61 14.93
C TRP A 347 18.90 -2.23 16.16
N GLY A 348 20.05 -2.88 16.31
CA GLY A 348 21.00 -2.67 17.40
C GLY A 348 20.86 -3.69 18.53
N ALA A 349 19.81 -4.51 18.50
CA ALA A 349 19.65 -5.64 19.41
C ALA A 349 20.51 -6.83 18.97
N PRO A 350 20.96 -7.69 19.92
CA PRO A 350 21.77 -8.86 19.60
C PRO A 350 21.02 -9.96 18.81
N TRP A 351 19.70 -9.82 18.64
CA TRP A 351 18.86 -10.71 17.84
C TRP A 351 18.37 -10.07 16.52
N TYR A 352 18.84 -8.85 16.19
CA TYR A 352 18.54 -8.22 14.91
C TYR A 352 18.95 -9.12 13.75
N ARG A 353 18.03 -9.34 12.81
CA ARG A 353 18.31 -9.99 11.54
C ARG A 353 18.31 -8.92 10.46
N PRO A 354 19.46 -8.59 9.86
CA PRO A 354 19.50 -7.62 8.80
C PRO A 354 18.80 -8.16 7.55
N VAL A 355 18.61 -7.27 6.58
CA VAL A 355 18.14 -7.68 5.27
C VAL A 355 19.18 -8.58 4.61
N HIS A 356 18.74 -9.73 4.10
CA HIS A 356 19.59 -10.70 3.41
C HIS A 356 19.09 -10.93 1.98
N VAL A 357 20.03 -11.25 1.09
CA VAL A 357 19.75 -11.92 -0.18
C VAL A 357 19.79 -13.41 0.09
N PHE A 358 18.76 -14.13 -0.34
CA PHE A 358 18.68 -15.60 -0.26
C PHE A 358 18.76 -16.20 -1.64
#